data_AF-A0A8S3BTV1-F1
#
_entry.id   AF-A0A8S3BTV1-F1
#
_cell.length_a   1.000
_cell.length_b   1.000
_cell.length_c   1.000
_cell.angle_alpha   90.00
_cell.angle_beta   90.00
_cell.angle_gamma   90.00
#
_symmetry.space_group_name_H-M   'P 1'
#
loop_
_entity.id
_entity.type
_entity.pdbx_description
1 polymer ?
#
loop_
_entity_poly.entity_id
_entity_poly.type
_entity_poly.pdbx_seq_one_letter_code
_entity_poly.pdbx_strand_id
1 'polypeptide(L)' 'QAGEFDYSGTQAIKSMNEENVYTLLINPNIATVQTSKGLANKVFFLPITPAYVEQVIRNERPD' A
#
# COMPACT_ATOMS: atom_id res chain seq x y z
N GLN A 1 17.46 -1.71 3.41
CA GLN A 1 16.65 -0.51 3.71
C GLN A 1 15.33 -1.00 4.29
N ALA A 2 15.27 -1.19 5.61
CA ALA A 2 14.81 -2.50 6.11
C ALA A 2 13.61 -2.52 7.07
N GLY A 3 13.25 -1.43 7.75
CA GLY A 3 12.13 -1.45 8.71
C GLY A 3 11.46 -0.11 8.93
N GLU A 4 12.19 1.00 8.85
CA GLU A 4 11.64 2.35 8.99
C GLU A 4 10.53 2.67 7.97
N PHE A 5 10.66 2.22 6.73
CA PHE A 5 9.65 2.39 5.68
C PHE A 5 8.45 1.46 5.86
N ASP A 6 8.65 0.31 6.51
CA ASP A 6 7.54 -0.57 6.87
C ASP A 6 6.73 0.01 8.02
N TYR A 7 7.42 0.54 9.03
CA TYR A 7 6.80 1.24 10.14
C TYR A 7 6.03 2.47 9.66
N SER A 8 6.66 3.38 8.90
CA SER A 8 6.01 4.60 8.44
C SER A 8 4.86 4.32 7.48
N GLY A 9 5.00 3.37 6.56
CA GLY A 9 3.90 2.91 5.70
C GLY A 9 2.73 2.33 6.49
N THR A 10 3.02 1.53 7.52
CA THR A 10 2.00 1.01 8.44
C THR A 10 1.28 2.13 9.20
N GLN A 11 2.00 3.15 9.68
CA GLN A 11 1.38 4.31 10.34
C GLN A 11 0.48 5.08 9.38
N ALA A 12 0.94 5.33 8.14
CA ALA A 12 0.16 6.04 7.13
C ALA A 12 -1.16 5.32 6.83
N ILE A 13 -1.14 3.99 6.65
CA ILE A 13 -2.36 3.22 6.40
C ILE A 13 -3.32 3.29 7.59
N LYS A 14 -2.80 3.21 8.83
CA LYS A 14 -3.63 3.34 10.04
C LYS A 14 -4.32 4.70 10.12
N SER A 15 -3.60 5.79 9.90
CA SER A 15 -4.17 7.14 9.91
C SER A 15 -5.21 7.32 8.81
N MET A 16 -4.98 6.79 7.61
CA MET A 16 -5.97 6.82 6.53
C MET A 16 -7.24 6.02 6.89
N ASN A 17 -7.09 4.87 7.54
CA ASN A 17 -8.22 4.07 8.00
C ASN A 17 -9.05 4.79 9.09
N GLU A 18 -8.39 5.50 10.02
CA GLU A 18 -9.06 6.31 11.05
C GLU A 18 -9.92 7.43 10.43
N GLU A 19 -9.47 7.97 9.29
CA GLU A 19 -10.19 8.96 8.49
C GLU A 19 -11.18 8.34 7.47
N ASN A 20 -11.42 7.02 7.53
CA ASN A 20 -12.29 6.28 6.60
C ASN A 20 -11.90 6.41 5.11
N VAL A 21 -10.61 6.59 4.83
CA VAL A 21 -10.07 6.65 3.46
C VAL A 21 -9.79 5.23 2.96
N TYR A 22 -10.23 4.93 1.74
CA TYR A 22 -9.95 3.64 1.11
C TYR A 22 -8.49 3.56 0.63
N THR A 23 -7.74 2.61 1.18
CA THR A 23 -6.29 2.50 0.95
C THR A 23 -5.94 1.40 -0.06
N LEU A 24 -5.14 1.79 -1.06
CA LEU A 24 -4.48 0.89 -2.00
C LEU A 24 -2.99 0.87 -1.70
N LEU A 25 -2.45 -0.29 -1.32
CA LEU A 25 -1.01 -0.47 -1.09
C LEU A 25 -0.38 -1.20 -2.27
N ILE A 26 0.70 -0.65 -2.82
CA ILE A 26 1.58 -1.38 -3.76
C ILE A 26 2.91 -1.63 -3.06
N ASN A 27 3.25 -2.89 -2.82
CA ASN A 27 4.52 -3.27 -2.21
C ASN A 27 4.91 -4.71 -2.61
N PRO A 28 6.03 -4.92 -3.33
CA PRO A 28 6.45 -6.26 -3.74
C PRO A 28 6.99 -7.12 -2.59
N ASN A 29 7.33 -6.52 -1.44
CA ASN A 29 7.88 -7.25 -0.31
C ASN A 29 6.78 -7.82 0.59
N ILE A 30 6.51 -9.12 0.45
CA ILE A 30 5.52 -9.87 1.22
C ILE A 30 5.88 -9.96 2.71
N ALA A 31 7.16 -9.82 3.07
CA ALA A 31 7.65 -9.94 4.44
C ALA A 31 7.64 -8.59 5.18
N THR A 32 6.52 -7.86 5.13
CA THR A 32 6.35 -6.55 5.80
C THR A 32 5.03 -6.45 6.55
N VAL A 33 5.00 -5.68 7.64
CA VAL A 33 3.80 -5.44 8.44
C VAL A 33 2.74 -4.73 7.60
N GLN A 34 3.13 -3.77 6.76
CA GLN A 34 2.20 -3.02 5.92
C GLN A 34 1.40 -3.92 4.95
N THR A 35 1.96 -5.06 4.53
CA THR A 35 1.28 -6.04 3.66
C THR A 35 0.40 -7.05 4.40
N SER A 36 0.25 -6.90 5.72
CA SER A 36 -0.60 -7.79 6.53
C SER A 36 -2.06 -7.70 6.10
N LYS A 37 -2.73 -8.86 6.10
CA LYS A 37 -4.14 -8.98 5.76
C LYS A 37 -4.99 -8.05 6.64
N GLY A 38 -5.80 -7.21 6.00
CA GLY A 38 -6.73 -6.31 6.68
C GLY A 38 -6.13 -4.99 7.16
N LEU A 39 -4.84 -4.73 6.91
CA LEU A 39 -4.27 -3.42 7.19
C LEU A 39 -4.68 -2.39 6.13
N ALA A 40 -4.32 -2.63 4.87
CA ALA A 40 -4.84 -1.85 3.73
C ALA A 40 -6.09 -2.51 3.15
N ASN A 41 -6.95 -1.72 2.49
CA ASN A 41 -8.16 -2.27 1.86
C ASN A 41 -7.82 -3.19 0.68
N LYS A 42 -6.79 -2.85 -0.09
CA LYS A 42 -6.28 -3.69 -1.19
C LYS A 42 -4.75 -3.62 -1.25
N VAL A 43 -4.11 -4.78 -1.45
CA VAL A 43 -2.66 -4.90 -1.56
C VAL A 43 -2.28 -5.48 -2.93
N PHE A 44 -1.38 -4.79 -3.62
CA PHE A 44 -0.78 -5.20 -4.89
C PHE A 44 0.67 -5.62 -4.67
N PHE A 45 0.95 -6.91 -4.86
CA PHE A 45 2.31 -7.45 -4.87
C PHE A 45 2.94 -7.29 -6.25
N LEU A 46 3.09 -6.04 -6.68
CA LEU A 46 3.67 -5.67 -7.97
C LEU A 46 5.01 -4.93 -7.77
N PRO A 47 5.94 -5.01 -8.74
CA PRO A 47 7.12 -4.18 -8.73
C PRO A 47 6.77 -2.68 -8.72
N ILE A 48 7.52 -1.88 -7.96
CA ILE A 48 7.37 -0.42 -7.95
C ILE A 48 8.08 0.16 -9.18
N THR A 49 7.43 0.02 -10.33
CA THR A 49 7.84 0.68 -11.59
C THR A 49 6.70 1.57 -12.09
N PRO A 50 6.99 2.66 -12.83
CA PRO A 50 5.96 3.55 -13.35
C PRO A 50 4.86 2.81 -14.11
N ALA A 51 5.22 1.83 -14.96
CA ALA A 51 4.26 1.06 -15.75
C ALA A 51 3.23 0.30 -14.90
N TYR A 52 3.65 -0.35 -13.81
CA TYR A 52 2.73 -1.08 -12.93
C TYR A 52 1.90 -0.13 -12.08
N VAL A 53 2.50 0.94 -11.56
CA VAL A 53 1.79 1.96 -10.77
C VAL A 53 0.72 2.65 -11.63
N GLU A 54 1.04 3.04 -12.86
CA GLU A 54 0.09 3.62 -13.82
C GLU A 54 -1.06 2.66 -14.15
N GLN A 55 -0.78 1.36 -14.28
CA GLN A 55 -1.83 0.37 -14.49
C GLN A 55 -2.78 0.28 -13.29
N VAL A 56 -2.25 0.29 -12.07
CA VAL A 56 -3.07 0.29 -10.85
C VAL A 56 -3.90 1.57 -10.78
N ILE A 57 -3.32 2.75 -10.99
CA ILE A 57 -4.04 4.03 -10.98
C ILE A 57 -5.16 4.05 -12.04
N ARG A 58 -4.89 3.58 -13.27
CA ARG A 58 -5.92 3.53 -14.33
C ARG A 58 -7.09 2.61 -13.97
N ASN A 59 -6.82 1.48 -13.33
CA ASN A 59 -7.84 0.48 -13.02
C ASN A 59 -8.64 0.83 -11.76
N GLU A 60 -7.95 1.27 -10.70
CA GLU A 60 -8.57 1.54 -9.40
C GLU A 60 -9.09 2.98 -9.30
N ARG A 61 -8.55 3.90 -10.10
CA ARG A 61 -8.93 5.33 -10.16
C ARG A 61 -9.00 5.96 -8.76
N PRO A 62 -7.91 5.89 -7.97
CA PRO A 62 -7.86 6.54 -6.66
C PRO A 62 -8.04 8.05 -6.79
N ASP A 63 -8.60 8.66 -5.75
CA ASP A 63 -8.80 10.12 -5.63
C ASP A 63 -7.48 10.90 -5.44
#